data_AF-A0A4U8Q9H8-F1
#
_entry.id   AF-A0A4U8Q9H8-F1
#
_cell.length_a   1.000
_cell.length_b   1.000
_cell.length_c   1.000
_cell.angle_alpha   90.00
_cell.angle_beta   90.00
_cell.angle_gamma   90.00
#
_symmetry.space_group_name_H-M   'P 1'
#
loop_
_entity.id
_entity.type
_entity.pdbx_description
1 polymer ?
#
loop_
_entity_poly.entity_id
_entity_poly.type
_entity_poly.pdbx_seq_one_letter_code
_entity_poly.pdbx_strand_id
1 'polypeptide(L)'
;MFIKNLSGHLHQYGICELPLYEIVDSIDYMSAFSDYTEHVVPNIDLKREDIISNMIREVTFDENGYKESKMRIIKPAEGKKDPEKQYLISGKSIYTVVESGMDDYDTMGRMYHLVNGWACENQLEMKGVVYIRTRICVVGSLNPRNYYECWIPINS
;
A
#
# COMPACT_ATOMS: atom_id res chain seq x y z
N MET A 1 11.89 2.87 9.46
CA MET A 1 11.03 3.63 10.39
C MET A 1 10.58 2.68 11.50
N PHE A 2 10.85 3.00 12.77
CA PHE A 2 10.69 2.08 13.90
C PHE A 2 9.22 1.96 14.36
N ILE A 3 8.76 0.71 14.45
CA ILE A 3 7.39 0.22 14.70
C ILE A 3 6.74 0.71 16.01
N LYS A 4 7.50 1.31 16.94
CA LYS A 4 7.01 1.68 18.28
C LYS A 4 6.10 2.92 18.37
N ASN A 5 5.88 3.66 17.29
CA ASN A 5 5.12 4.93 17.31
C ASN A 5 3.93 5.00 16.34
N LEU A 6 3.48 3.88 15.77
CA LEU A 6 2.38 3.88 14.78
C LEU A 6 1.04 4.38 15.37
N SER A 7 0.76 4.11 16.65
CA SER A 7 -0.45 4.62 17.31
C SER A 7 -0.48 6.14 17.45
N GLY A 8 0.69 6.79 17.53
CA GLY A 8 0.81 8.25 17.61
C GLY A 8 0.61 8.97 16.27
N HIS A 9 0.59 8.24 15.15
CA HIS A 9 0.41 8.77 13.80
C HIS A 9 -0.90 8.30 13.15
N LEU A 10 -1.76 7.60 13.91
CA LEU A 10 -3.10 7.22 13.47
C LEU A 10 -3.85 8.47 12.99
N HIS A 11 -4.30 8.43 11.73
CA HIS A 11 -5.04 9.51 11.08
C HIS A 11 -4.27 10.84 10.93
N GLN A 12 -2.94 10.84 11.04
CA GLN A 12 -2.12 11.99 10.68
C GLN A 12 -1.77 11.90 9.19
N TYR A 13 -2.21 12.91 8.44
CA TYR A 13 -1.87 13.06 7.04
C TYR A 13 -0.58 13.89 6.91
N GLY A 14 0.32 13.42 6.06
CA GLY A 14 1.52 14.17 5.70
C GLY A 14 1.82 14.03 4.22
N ILE A 15 2.67 14.92 3.70
CA ILE A 15 3.24 14.75 2.36
C ILE A 15 4.61 14.10 2.49
N CYS A 16 4.82 13.00 1.78
CA CYS A 16 6.12 12.35 1.69
C CYS A 16 6.45 11.98 0.24
N GLU A 17 7.68 11.56 0.00
CA GLU A 17 8.09 10.97 -1.27
C GLU A 17 7.90 9.45 -1.23
N LEU A 18 7.14 8.89 -2.17
CA LEU A 18 7.12 7.45 -2.42
C LEU A 18 8.30 7.10 -3.33
N PRO A 19 9.27 6.28 -2.85
CA PRO A 19 10.41 5.88 -3.65
C PRO A 19 10.01 5.15 -4.94
N LEU A 20 10.95 5.07 -5.88
CA LEU A 20 10.76 4.31 -7.10
C LEU A 20 10.79 2.80 -6.79
N TYR A 21 9.73 2.12 -7.20
CA TYR A 21 9.57 0.68 -7.08
C TYR A 21 9.23 0.08 -8.44
N GLU A 22 10.00 -0.92 -8.85
CA GLU A 22 9.69 -1.78 -9.99
C GLU A 22 8.66 -2.83 -9.57
N ILE A 23 7.66 -3.07 -10.41
CA ILE A 23 6.70 -4.17 -10.25
C ILE A 23 7.31 -5.37 -10.95
N VAL A 24 7.63 -6.42 -10.17
CA VAL A 24 8.22 -7.65 -10.71
C VAL A 24 7.18 -8.73 -10.97
N ASP A 25 6.06 -8.69 -10.24
CA ASP A 25 4.95 -9.63 -10.43
C ASP A 25 3.65 -9.10 -9.78
N SER A 26 2.53 -9.81 -9.99
CA SER A 26 1.25 -9.51 -9.36
C SER A 26 0.43 -10.75 -9.05
N ILE A 27 -0.35 -10.67 -7.97
CA ILE A 27 -1.21 -11.75 -7.50
C ILE A 27 -2.63 -11.20 -7.35
N ASP A 28 -3.60 -11.91 -7.94
CA ASP A 28 -5.02 -11.57 -7.82
C ASP A 28 -5.62 -12.09 -6.50
N TYR A 29 -6.80 -11.54 -6.15
CA TYR A 29 -7.46 -11.70 -4.84
C TYR A 29 -7.81 -13.16 -4.47
N MET A 30 -7.73 -14.10 -5.42
CA MET A 30 -8.05 -15.51 -5.23
C MET A 30 -6.81 -16.40 -5.31
N SER A 31 -5.76 -16.07 -4.57
CA SER A 31 -4.55 -16.90 -4.61
C SER A 31 -4.68 -18.13 -3.72
N ALA A 32 -4.84 -19.28 -4.37
CA ALA A 32 -4.51 -20.56 -3.77
C ALA A 32 -3.04 -20.52 -3.30
N PHE A 33 -2.68 -21.38 -2.35
CA PHE A 33 -1.29 -21.48 -1.84
C PHE A 33 -0.25 -21.64 -2.97
N SER A 34 -0.66 -22.21 -4.13
CA SER A 34 0.13 -22.31 -5.35
C SER A 34 0.71 -20.97 -5.82
N ASP A 35 -0.10 -19.91 -5.82
CA ASP A 35 0.27 -18.62 -6.40
C ASP A 35 1.35 -17.94 -5.55
N TYR A 36 1.37 -18.20 -4.24
CA TYR A 36 2.46 -17.78 -3.37
C TYR A 36 3.77 -18.50 -3.74
N THR A 37 3.74 -19.81 -3.94
CA THR A 37 4.93 -20.56 -4.39
C THR A 37 5.40 -20.18 -5.79
N GLU A 38 4.51 -19.79 -6.69
CA GLU A 38 4.85 -19.48 -8.08
C GLU A 38 5.30 -18.03 -8.29
N HIS A 39 4.69 -17.07 -7.59
CA HIS A 39 4.95 -15.64 -7.80
C HIS A 39 5.80 -15.01 -6.69
N VAL A 40 5.60 -15.42 -5.43
CA VAL A 40 6.27 -14.81 -4.28
C VAL A 40 7.65 -15.42 -4.07
N VAL A 41 7.72 -16.74 -3.94
CA VAL A 41 8.98 -17.44 -3.62
C VAL A 41 10.11 -17.19 -4.61
N PRO A 42 9.91 -17.17 -5.93
CA PRO A 42 11.00 -16.94 -6.88
C PRO A 42 11.54 -15.50 -6.86
N ASN A 43 10.72 -14.55 -6.41
CA ASN A 43 11.03 -13.13 -6.46
C ASN A 43 11.66 -12.58 -5.18
N ILE A 44 11.74 -13.38 -4.10
CA ILE A 44 12.25 -12.95 -2.80
C ILE A 44 13.50 -13.74 -2.41
N ASP A 45 14.53 -13.03 -1.98
CA ASP A 45 15.66 -13.66 -1.30
C ASP A 45 15.24 -14.02 0.13
N LEU A 46 14.70 -15.23 0.33
CA LEU A 46 14.23 -15.71 1.64
C LEU A 46 15.28 -15.67 2.76
N LYS A 47 16.57 -15.51 2.43
CA LYS A 47 17.66 -15.40 3.42
C LYS A 47 17.97 -13.97 3.82
N ARG A 48 17.54 -12.97 3.04
CA ARG A 48 17.90 -11.55 3.22
C ARG A 48 16.71 -10.59 3.27
N GLU A 49 15.59 -10.95 2.66
CA GLU A 49 14.42 -10.09 2.47
C GLU A 49 13.20 -10.66 3.19
N ASP A 50 12.45 -9.77 3.84
CA ASP A 50 11.13 -10.09 4.39
C ASP A 50 10.10 -10.08 3.27
N ILE A 51 9.44 -11.22 3.06
CA ILE A 51 8.40 -11.44 2.04
C ILE A 51 7.36 -10.32 2.07
N ILE A 52 6.95 -9.89 3.27
CA ILE A 52 5.90 -8.88 3.46
C ILE A 52 6.40 -7.49 3.05
N SER A 53 7.71 -7.23 3.18
CA SER A 53 8.31 -5.93 2.87
C SER A 53 8.37 -5.63 1.36
N ASN A 54 8.29 -6.66 0.51
CA ASN A 54 8.28 -6.56 -0.94
C ASN A 54 6.88 -6.71 -1.54
N MET A 55 5.83 -6.80 -0.71
CA MET A 55 4.46 -6.87 -1.16
C MET A 55 3.75 -5.54 -0.85
N ILE A 56 3.02 -5.02 -1.84
CA ILE A 56 2.19 -3.85 -1.67
C ILE A 56 0.85 -4.07 -2.36
N ARG A 57 -0.24 -3.72 -1.69
CA ARG A 57 -1.56 -3.75 -2.30
C ARG A 57 -1.78 -2.45 -3.06
N GLU A 58 -2.02 -2.57 -4.35
CA GLU A 58 -2.48 -1.48 -5.20
C GLU A 58 -4.01 -1.50 -5.19
N VAL A 59 -4.62 -0.36 -4.87
CA VAL A 59 -6.07 -0.15 -4.95
C VAL A 59 -6.34 1.02 -5.87
N THR A 60 -7.11 0.80 -6.93
CA THR A 60 -7.48 1.86 -7.88
C THR A 60 -8.92 2.30 -7.63
N PHE A 61 -9.13 3.61 -7.80
CA PHE A 61 -10.41 4.27 -7.62
C PHE A 61 -10.73 5.09 -8.87
N ASP A 62 -12.01 5.22 -9.18
CA ASP A 62 -12.52 6.14 -10.18
C ASP A 62 -13.66 7.01 -9.61
N GLU A 63 -14.31 7.77 -10.47
CA GLU A 63 -15.43 8.65 -10.12
C GLU A 63 -16.63 7.91 -9.46
N ASN A 64 -16.75 6.60 -9.67
CA ASN A 64 -17.78 5.75 -9.08
C ASN A 64 -17.30 5.03 -7.81
N GLY A 65 -16.04 5.23 -7.39
CA GLY A 65 -15.47 4.68 -6.17
C GLY A 65 -14.44 3.57 -6.45
N TYR A 66 -14.44 2.53 -5.62
CA TYR A 66 -13.50 1.41 -5.73
C TYR A 66 -13.64 0.68 -7.08
N LYS A 67 -12.51 0.49 -7.77
CA LYS A 67 -12.47 -0.22 -9.06
C LYS A 67 -11.82 -1.59 -8.96
N GLU A 68 -10.57 -1.64 -8.48
CA GLU A 68 -9.81 -2.88 -8.43
C GLU A 68 -8.82 -2.91 -7.26
N SER A 69 -8.43 -4.11 -6.85
CA SER A 69 -7.33 -4.31 -5.92
C SER A 69 -6.45 -5.47 -6.36
N LYS A 70 -5.14 -5.22 -6.44
CA LYS A 70 -4.13 -6.21 -6.82
C LYS A 70 -3.00 -6.21 -5.81
N MET A 71 -2.47 -7.40 -5.51
CA MET A 71 -1.22 -7.48 -4.77
C MET A 71 -0.07 -7.37 -5.76
N ARG A 72 0.84 -6.43 -5.54
CA ARG A 72 2.04 -6.23 -6.36
C ARG A 72 3.26 -6.70 -5.59
N ILE A 73 4.12 -7.44 -6.27
CA ILE A 73 5.45 -7.78 -5.78
C ILE A 73 6.39 -6.72 -6.34
N ILE A 74 7.10 -6.04 -5.45
CA ILE A 74 7.89 -4.86 -5.77
C ILE A 74 9.33 -4.98 -5.31
N LYS A 75 10.23 -4.32 -6.05
CA LYS A 75 11.63 -4.15 -5.66
C LYS A 75 12.03 -2.69 -5.72
N PRO A 76 12.86 -2.19 -4.78
CA PRO A 76 13.44 -0.86 -4.89
C PRO A 76 14.16 -0.72 -6.24
N ALA A 77 13.93 0.38 -6.92
CA ALA A 77 14.60 0.70 -8.18
C ALA A 77 15.24 2.09 -8.07
N GLU A 78 16.40 2.24 -8.69
CA GLU A 78 17.17 3.49 -8.69
C GLU A 78 17.44 3.95 -10.13
N GLY A 79 17.58 5.26 -10.33
CA GLY A 79 17.91 5.83 -11.63
C GLY A 79 16.69 5.97 -12.56
N LYS A 80 16.94 5.87 -13.87
CA LYS A 80 15.91 6.07 -14.89
C LYS A 80 15.03 4.82 -15.03
N LYS A 81 13.72 5.02 -15.15
CA LYS A 81 12.76 3.97 -15.48
C LYS A 81 13.12 3.36 -16.84
N ASP A 82 13.16 2.04 -16.89
CA ASP A 82 13.25 1.28 -18.13
C ASP A 82 11.86 1.24 -18.79
N PRO A 83 11.70 1.68 -20.04
CA PRO A 83 10.40 1.67 -20.72
C PRO A 83 9.76 0.28 -20.84
N GLU A 84 10.55 -0.79 -20.81
CA GLU A 84 10.06 -2.17 -20.93
C GLU A 84 9.52 -2.73 -19.59
N LYS A 85 9.71 -1.99 -18.48
CA LYS A 85 9.34 -2.42 -17.14
C LYS A 85 8.17 -1.62 -16.57
N GLN A 86 7.46 -2.24 -15.63
CA GLN A 86 6.37 -1.60 -14.90
C GLN A 86 6.87 -1.08 -13.55
N TYR A 87 6.31 0.05 -13.12
CA TYR A 87 6.69 0.73 -11.88
C TYR A 87 5.45 1.25 -11.16
N LEU A 88 5.52 1.33 -9.84
CA LEU A 88 4.56 2.13 -9.09
C LEU A 88 4.67 3.61 -9.50
N ILE A 89 3.58 4.35 -9.36
CA ILE A 89 3.60 5.80 -9.46
C ILE A 89 4.37 6.35 -8.26
N SER A 90 5.62 6.71 -8.48
CA SER A 90 6.52 7.32 -7.50
C SER A 90 6.39 8.84 -7.44
N GLY A 91 6.93 9.43 -6.37
CA GLY A 91 6.97 10.87 -6.16
C GLY A 91 6.14 11.34 -4.95
N LYS A 92 5.86 12.65 -4.90
CA LYS A 92 5.00 13.26 -3.88
C LYS A 92 3.70 12.48 -3.71
N SER A 93 3.45 12.09 -2.48
CA SER A 93 2.31 11.29 -2.08
C SER A 93 1.79 11.79 -0.74
N ILE A 94 0.48 11.69 -0.55
CA ILE A 94 -0.12 11.77 0.78
C ILE A 94 0.23 10.46 1.49
N TYR A 95 0.75 10.58 2.70
CA TYR A 95 1.04 9.46 3.59
C TYR A 95 0.08 9.49 4.77
N THR A 96 -0.45 8.32 5.12
CA THR A 96 -1.27 8.14 6.30
C THR A 96 -1.15 6.72 6.83
N VAL A 97 -1.49 6.54 8.10
CA VAL A 97 -1.58 5.23 8.74
C VAL A 97 -3.03 4.99 9.14
N VAL A 98 -3.60 3.89 8.63
CA VAL A 98 -4.98 3.48 8.88
C VAL A 98 -4.99 2.23 9.75
N GLU A 99 -5.90 2.21 10.73
CA GLU A 99 -6.20 1.04 11.53
C GLU A 99 -7.49 0.37 11.07
N SER A 100 -7.51 -0.96 11.13
CA SER A 100 -8.68 -1.78 10.85
C SER A 100 -8.83 -2.85 11.94
N GLY A 101 -10.07 -2.99 12.43
CA GLY A 101 -10.48 -4.08 13.31
C GLY A 101 -10.94 -5.31 12.53
N MET A 102 -11.16 -6.43 13.22
CA MET A 102 -11.64 -7.68 12.59
C MET A 102 -13.02 -7.55 11.92
N ASP A 103 -13.87 -6.64 12.40
CA ASP A 103 -15.26 -6.46 11.93
C ASP A 103 -15.39 -5.35 10.86
N ASP A 104 -14.26 -4.88 10.32
CA ASP A 104 -14.19 -3.70 9.46
C ASP A 104 -14.14 -4.06 7.97
N TYR A 105 -15.30 -4.47 7.46
CA TYR A 105 -15.47 -4.95 6.09
C TYR A 105 -15.29 -3.88 4.99
N ASP A 106 -15.25 -2.58 5.35
CA ASP A 106 -15.12 -1.46 4.41
C ASP A 106 -13.93 -0.54 4.73
N THR A 107 -12.85 -1.11 5.26
CA THR A 107 -11.62 -0.36 5.55
C THR A 107 -11.13 0.44 4.33
N MET A 108 -11.24 -0.14 3.13
CA MET A 108 -10.73 0.45 1.90
C MET A 108 -11.58 1.61 1.38
N GLY A 109 -12.92 1.49 1.43
CA GLY A 109 -13.84 2.57 1.05
C GLY A 109 -13.74 3.76 2.00
N ARG A 110 -13.71 3.51 3.32
CA ARG A 110 -13.51 4.56 4.33
C ARG A 110 -12.17 5.28 4.16
N MET A 111 -11.10 4.55 3.87
CA MET A 111 -9.78 5.14 3.61
C MET A 111 -9.83 6.13 2.44
N TYR A 112 -10.48 5.76 1.33
CA TYR A 112 -10.63 6.64 0.18
C TYR A 112 -11.36 7.93 0.55
N HIS A 113 -12.50 7.84 1.22
CA HIS A 113 -13.27 9.01 1.63
C HIS A 113 -12.49 9.95 2.56
N LEU A 114 -11.77 9.37 3.53
CA LEU A 114 -10.98 10.13 4.50
C LEU A 114 -9.81 10.87 3.84
N VAL A 115 -9.08 10.22 2.94
CA VAL A 115 -7.98 10.86 2.21
C VAL A 115 -8.51 11.90 1.21
N ASN A 116 -9.61 11.62 0.52
CA ASN A 116 -10.20 12.55 -0.44
C ASN A 116 -10.63 13.87 0.23
N GLY A 117 -11.26 13.80 1.42
CA GLY A 117 -11.62 14.99 2.19
C GLY A 117 -10.39 15.86 2.50
N TRP A 118 -9.33 15.25 3.03
CA TRP A 118 -8.10 15.97 3.34
C TRP A 118 -7.39 16.53 2.09
N ALA A 119 -7.38 15.78 0.99
CA ALA A 119 -6.82 16.23 -0.28
C ALA A 119 -7.56 17.46 -0.82
N CYS A 120 -8.90 17.46 -0.77
CA CYS A 120 -9.72 18.60 -1.17
C CYS A 120 -9.44 19.84 -0.31
N GLU A 121 -9.36 19.69 1.02
CA GLU A 121 -9.04 20.79 1.95
C GLU A 121 -7.67 21.42 1.66
N ASN A 122 -6.71 20.62 1.18
CA ASN A 122 -5.35 21.05 0.87
C ASN A 122 -5.11 21.35 -0.62
N GLN A 123 -6.16 21.35 -1.45
CA GLN A 123 -6.10 21.60 -2.91
C GLN A 123 -5.13 20.64 -3.63
N LEU A 124 -5.11 19.39 -3.20
CA LEU A 124 -4.27 18.34 -3.78
C LEU A 124 -5.11 17.46 -4.71
N GLU A 125 -4.57 17.18 -5.89
CA GLU A 125 -5.20 16.28 -6.85
C GLU A 125 -4.55 14.90 -6.78
N MET A 126 -5.36 13.89 -6.43
CA MET A 126 -4.91 12.50 -6.32
C MET A 126 -4.89 11.81 -7.69
N LYS A 127 -3.94 10.89 -7.90
CA LYS A 127 -3.81 10.12 -9.15
C LYS A 127 -4.73 8.90 -9.25
N GLY A 128 -5.71 8.75 -8.35
CA GLY A 128 -6.69 7.66 -8.37
C GLY A 128 -6.15 6.29 -7.95
N VAL A 129 -5.00 6.22 -7.29
CA VAL A 129 -4.42 4.97 -6.77
C VAL A 129 -3.97 5.15 -5.34
N VAL A 130 -4.10 4.09 -4.53
CA VAL A 130 -3.55 3.99 -3.19
C VAL A 130 -2.68 2.74 -3.10
N TYR A 131 -1.47 2.92 -2.57
CA TYR A 131 -0.55 1.83 -2.27
C TYR A 131 -0.56 1.55 -0.77
N ILE A 132 -0.85 0.30 -0.41
CA ILE A 132 -1.07 -0.11 0.98
C ILE A 132 -0.07 -1.19 1.36
N ARG A 133 0.69 -0.93 2.42
CA ARG A 133 1.59 -1.91 3.01
C ARG A 133 1.08 -2.32 4.39
N THR A 134 0.82 -3.62 4.56
CA THR A 134 0.44 -4.20 5.84
C THR A 134 1.66 -4.28 6.75
N ARG A 135 1.60 -3.72 7.97
CA ARG A 135 2.75 -3.71 8.89
C ARG A 135 2.61 -4.59 10.12
N ILE A 136 1.40 -4.79 10.64
CA ILE A 136 1.21 -5.54 11.90
C ILE A 136 -0.13 -6.28 11.88
N CYS A 137 -0.10 -7.54 12.33
CA CYS A 137 -1.22 -8.26 12.92
C CYS A 137 -0.81 -8.57 14.37
N VAL A 138 -1.39 -7.90 15.38
CA VAL A 138 -1.06 -8.19 16.79
C VAL A 138 -1.81 -9.46 17.21
N VAL A 139 -1.19 -10.61 16.96
CA VAL A 139 -1.69 -11.91 17.41
C VAL A 139 -1.44 -12.03 18.92
N GLY A 140 -2.51 -12.06 19.72
CA GLY A 140 -2.43 -12.26 21.18
C GLY A 140 -3.25 -11.28 22.04
N SER A 141 -3.86 -10.25 21.44
CA SER A 141 -4.87 -9.43 22.11
C SER A 141 -6.28 -9.98 21.81
N LEU A 142 -7.23 -9.83 22.74
CA LEU A 142 -8.63 -10.22 22.56
C LEU A 142 -9.28 -9.56 21.33
N ASN A 143 -8.70 -8.45 20.82
CA ASN A 143 -9.12 -7.72 19.62
C ASN A 143 -7.90 -7.38 18.74
N PRO A 144 -7.49 -8.24 17.79
CA PRO A 144 -6.36 -7.93 16.92
C PRO A 144 -6.68 -6.71 16.04
N ARG A 145 -5.68 -5.83 15.90
CA ARG A 145 -5.72 -4.62 15.08
C ARG A 145 -4.71 -4.75 13.95
N ASN A 146 -5.15 -4.41 12.75
CA ASN A 146 -4.30 -4.33 11.58
C ASN A 146 -3.93 -2.87 11.32
N TYR A 147 -2.66 -2.63 11.05
CA TYR A 147 -2.15 -1.31 10.69
C TYR A 147 -1.66 -1.32 9.25
N TYR A 148 -2.13 -0.35 8.49
CA TYR A 148 -1.84 -0.15 7.09
C TYR A 148 -1.11 1.18 6.89
N GLU A 149 0.09 1.13 6.33
CA GLU A 149 0.73 2.33 5.79
C GLU A 149 0.22 2.55 4.36
N CYS A 150 -0.23 3.77 4.09
CA CYS A 150 -0.88 4.11 2.84
C CYS A 150 -0.16 5.28 2.18
N TRP A 151 0.12 5.14 0.88
CA TRP A 151 0.65 6.18 0.02
C TRP A 151 -0.33 6.47 -1.10
N ILE A 152 -0.68 7.74 -1.26
CA ILE A 152 -1.61 8.21 -2.29
C ILE A 152 -0.87 9.20 -3.18
N PRO A 153 -0.40 8.78 -4.36
CA PRO A 153 0.31 9.67 -5.28
C PRO A 153 -0.56 10.86 -5.70
N ILE A 154 0.05 12.04 -5.74
CA ILE A 154 -0.60 13.29 -6.13
C ILE A 154 0.05 13.89 -7.38
N ASN A 155 -0.69 14.75 -8.08
CA ASN A 155 -0.12 15.61 -9.10
C ASN A 155 0.75 16.68 -8.44
N SER A 156 1.94 16.89 -9.00
CA SER A 156 2.97 17.79 -8.49
C SER A 156 3.20 18.94 -9.45
#